data_AF-A0A2V6RZL7-F1
#
_entry.id   AF-A0A2V6RZL7-F1
#
_cell.length_a   1.000
_cell.length_b   1.000
_cell.length_c   1.000
_cell.angle_alpha   90.00
_cell.angle_beta   90.00
_cell.angle_gamma   90.00
#
_symmetry.space_group_name_H-M   'P 1'
#
loop_
_entity.id
_entity.type
_entity.pdbx_description
1 polymer ?
#
loop_
_entity_poly.entity_id
_entity_poly.type
_entity_poly.pdbx_seq_one_letter_code
_entity_poly.pdbx_strand_id
1 'polypeptide(L)'
;MRYAGARHAGATDAKIAAIDDETSDLLSPRERAALRFAEKLAVDHRKVDDALWSELRRHFSEAEIIELVAHTTLYIGLGRFNEIVGLDPA
;
A
#
# COMPACT_ATOMS: atom_id res chain seq x y z
N MET A 1 6.64 -15.45 2.45
CA MET A 1 5.64 -15.08 3.49
C MET A 1 4.76 -13.83 3.22
N ARG A 2 5.23 -12.84 2.44
CA ARG A 2 4.62 -11.48 2.27
C ARG A 2 3.09 -11.41 2.06
N TYR A 3 2.51 -12.32 1.28
CA TYR A 3 1.08 -12.27 0.90
C TYR A 3 0.17 -13.19 1.73
N ALA A 4 0.70 -13.88 2.74
CA ALA A 4 -0.09 -14.81 3.54
C ALA A 4 -1.28 -14.12 4.24
N GLY A 5 -1.07 -12.92 4.78
CA GLY A 5 -2.13 -12.10 5.38
C GLY A 5 -3.20 -11.68 4.36
N ALA A 6 -2.78 -11.27 3.15
CA ALA A 6 -3.71 -10.91 2.08
C ALA A 6 -4.59 -12.10 1.66
N ARG A 7 -4.00 -13.30 1.52
CA ARG A 7 -4.75 -14.52 1.23
C ARG A 7 -5.72 -14.90 2.34
N HIS A 8 -5.29 -14.78 3.61
CA HIS A 8 -6.17 -15.01 4.76
C HIS A 8 -7.36 -14.05 4.79
N ALA A 9 -7.15 -12.80 4.36
CA ALA A 9 -8.20 -11.80 4.20
C ALA A 9 -9.06 -12.00 2.92
N GLY A 10 -8.82 -13.06 2.14
CA GLY A 10 -9.63 -13.42 0.97
C GLY A 10 -9.14 -12.85 -0.37
N ALA A 11 -7.93 -12.26 -0.44
CA ALA A 11 -7.37 -11.84 -1.71
C ALA A 11 -7.01 -13.03 -2.60
N THR A 12 -7.42 -12.99 -3.86
CA THR A 12 -7.06 -14.00 -4.86
C THR A 12 -5.62 -13.80 -5.33
N ASP A 13 -4.96 -14.87 -5.79
CA ASP A 13 -3.62 -14.77 -6.38
C ASP A 13 -3.60 -13.85 -7.60
N ALA A 14 -4.67 -13.84 -8.40
CA ALA A 14 -4.82 -12.93 -9.53
C ALA A 14 -4.84 -11.45 -9.09
N LYS A 15 -5.54 -11.14 -7.98
CA LYS A 15 -5.57 -9.77 -7.43
C LYS A 15 -4.23 -9.39 -6.81
N ILE A 16 -3.55 -10.32 -6.13
CA ILE A 16 -2.20 -10.11 -5.61
C ILE A 16 -1.20 -9.85 -6.74
N ALA A 17 -1.30 -10.57 -7.86
CA ALA A 17 -0.44 -10.34 -9.02
C ALA A 17 -0.70 -8.99 -9.71
N ALA A 18 -1.88 -8.40 -9.50
CA ALA A 18 -2.27 -7.13 -10.11
C ALA A 18 -1.82 -5.88 -9.33
N ILE A 19 -1.17 -6.01 -8.16
CA ILE A 19 -0.84 -4.85 -7.32
C ILE A 19 0.12 -3.86 -7.98
N ASP A 20 0.92 -4.30 -8.95
CA ASP A 20 1.85 -3.47 -9.71
C ASP A 20 1.23 -2.95 -11.03
N ASP A 21 -0.04 -3.27 -11.30
CA ASP A 21 -0.80 -2.84 -12.48
C ASP A 21 -1.95 -1.90 -12.07
N GLU A 22 -1.70 -0.60 -12.12
CA GLU A 22 -2.72 0.42 -11.83
C GLU A 22 -3.90 0.43 -12.81
N THR A 23 -3.78 -0.23 -13.97
CA THR A 23 -4.87 -0.33 -14.96
C THR A 23 -5.74 -1.55 -14.74
N SER A 24 -5.37 -2.44 -13.81
CA SER A 24 -6.11 -3.66 -13.56
C SER A 24 -7.53 -3.41 -13.04
N ASP A 25 -8.49 -4.05 -13.70
CA ASP A 25 -9.89 -4.09 -13.26
C ASP A 25 -10.09 -4.95 -12.01
N LEU A 26 -9.07 -5.71 -11.58
CA LEU A 26 -9.10 -6.50 -10.34
C LEU A 26 -8.94 -5.64 -9.07
N LEU A 27 -8.53 -4.39 -9.23
CA LEU A 27 -8.38 -3.41 -8.16
C LEU A 27 -9.55 -2.42 -8.20
N SER A 28 -10.14 -2.14 -7.06
CA SER A 28 -11.12 -1.04 -6.95
C SER A 28 -10.43 0.32 -7.05
N PRO A 29 -11.17 1.40 -7.38
CA PRO A 29 -10.62 2.76 -7.32
C PRO A 29 -10.00 3.11 -5.97
N ARG A 30 -10.62 2.65 -4.87
CA ARG A 30 -10.12 2.84 -3.51
C ARG A 30 -8.77 2.15 -3.29
N GLU A 31 -8.61 0.92 -3.77
CA GLU A 31 -7.35 0.17 -3.66
C GLU A 31 -6.24 0.79 -4.51
N ARG A 32 -6.55 1.22 -5.74
CA ARG A 32 -5.58 1.93 -6.60
C ARG A 32 -5.08 3.22 -5.95
N ALA A 33 -5.96 4.00 -5.33
CA ALA A 33 -5.56 5.19 -4.60
C ALA A 33 -4.61 4.88 -3.43
N ALA A 34 -4.89 3.79 -2.67
CA ALA A 34 -4.00 3.35 -1.59
C ALA A 34 -2.64 2.84 -2.10
N LEU A 35 -2.61 2.09 -3.21
CA LEU A 35 -1.37 1.61 -3.83
C LEU A 35 -0.50 2.77 -4.32
N ARG A 36 -1.09 3.73 -5.04
CA ARG A 36 -0.40 4.98 -5.45
C ARG A 36 0.19 5.72 -4.26
N PHE A 37 -0.57 5.84 -3.18
CA PHE A 37 -0.07 6.45 -1.95
C PHE A 37 1.12 5.68 -1.37
N ALA A 38 1.01 4.35 -1.27
CA ALA A 38 2.06 3.52 -0.73
C ALA A 38 3.35 3.56 -1.55
N GLU A 39 3.24 3.55 -2.88
CA GLU A 39 4.37 3.67 -3.79
C GLU A 39 5.08 5.02 -3.64
N LYS A 40 4.32 6.13 -3.68
CA LYS A 40 4.91 7.46 -3.49
C LYS A 40 5.55 7.59 -2.10
N LEU A 41 4.91 7.10 -1.04
CA LEU A 41 5.49 7.14 0.30
C LEU A 41 6.81 6.36 0.39
N ALA A 42 6.90 5.23 -0.30
CA ALA A 42 8.11 4.39 -0.31
C ALA A 42 9.26 4.98 -1.12
N VAL A 43 8.97 5.58 -2.29
CA VAL A 43 9.96 6.03 -3.28
C VAL A 43 10.29 7.52 -3.16
N ASP A 44 9.29 8.39 -3.06
CA ASP A 44 9.45 9.85 -2.92
C ASP A 44 8.26 10.47 -2.16
N HIS A 45 8.33 10.42 -0.83
CA HIS A 45 7.26 10.92 0.04
C HIS A 45 6.93 12.41 -0.17
N ARG A 46 7.81 13.19 -0.81
CA ARG A 46 7.54 14.59 -1.14
C ARG A 46 6.54 14.73 -2.29
N LYS A 47 6.25 13.66 -3.03
CA LYS A 47 5.24 13.59 -4.10
C LYS A 47 3.85 13.23 -3.57
N VAL A 48 3.69 13.04 -2.26
CA VAL A 48 2.39 12.98 -1.61
C VAL A 48 1.84 14.42 -1.51
N ASP A 49 1.35 14.91 -2.64
CA ASP A 49 0.87 16.26 -2.87
C ASP A 49 -0.64 16.42 -2.63
N ASP A 50 -1.13 17.65 -2.72
CA ASP A 50 -2.55 17.98 -2.50
C ASP A 50 -3.49 17.22 -3.45
N ALA A 51 -3.03 16.91 -4.66
CA ALA A 51 -3.79 16.14 -5.63
C ALA A 51 -4.01 14.70 -5.14
N LEU A 52 -2.96 14.04 -4.63
CA LEU A 52 -3.08 12.71 -4.06
C LEU A 52 -3.90 12.71 -2.76
N TRP A 53 -3.72 13.70 -1.89
CA TRP A 53 -4.56 13.83 -0.70
C TRP A 53 -6.04 14.03 -1.05
N SER A 54 -6.33 14.82 -2.07
CA SER A 54 -7.70 15.01 -2.57
C SER A 54 -8.27 13.72 -3.14
N GLU A 55 -7.45 12.92 -3.83
CA GLU A 55 -7.85 11.60 -4.31
C GLU A 55 -8.18 10.63 -3.18
N LEU A 56 -7.31 10.54 -2.16
CA LEU A 56 -7.56 9.67 -1.00
C LEU A 56 -8.87 10.04 -0.30
N ARG A 57 -9.15 11.33 -0.10
CA ARG A 57 -10.40 11.79 0.53
C ARG A 57 -11.68 11.47 -0.27
N ARG A 58 -11.58 11.17 -1.56
CA ARG A 58 -12.73 10.66 -2.33
C ARG A 58 -13.09 9.23 -2.00
N HIS A 59 -12.16 8.47 -1.42
CA HIS A 59 -12.29 7.04 -1.20
C HIS A 59 -12.25 6.64 0.27
N PHE A 60 -11.62 7.42 1.12
CA PHE A 60 -11.36 7.14 2.53
C PHE A 60 -11.86 8.28 3.42
N SER A 61 -12.38 7.94 4.59
CA SER A 61 -12.59 8.91 5.68
C SER A 61 -11.25 9.35 6.27
N GLU A 62 -11.24 10.48 6.98
CA GLU A 62 -10.01 10.97 7.63
C GLU A 62 -9.40 9.94 8.59
N ALA A 63 -10.21 9.21 9.35
CA ALA A 63 -9.73 8.14 10.23
C ALA A 63 -9.03 7.02 9.44
N GLU A 64 -9.64 6.56 8.35
CA GLU A 64 -9.05 5.54 7.47
C GLU A 64 -7.77 6.04 6.78
N ILE A 65 -7.69 7.34 6.45
CA ILE A 65 -6.47 7.94 5.90
C ILE A 65 -5.34 7.89 6.93
N ILE A 66 -5.61 8.25 8.19
CA ILE A 66 -4.60 8.16 9.26
C ILE A 66 -4.14 6.71 9.44
N GLU A 67 -5.07 5.75 9.44
CA GLU A 67 -4.72 4.33 9.53
C GLU A 67 -3.88 3.86 8.33
N LEU A 68 -4.22 4.30 7.12
CA LEU A 68 -3.45 4.01 5.90
C LEU A 68 -2.01 4.54 6.04
N VAL A 69 -1.85 5.82 6.39
CA VAL A 69 -0.54 6.44 6.59
C VAL A 69 0.27 5.69 7.64
N ALA A 70 -0.33 5.39 8.79
CA ALA A 70 0.33 4.71 9.91
C ALA A 70 0.81 3.31 9.51
N HIS A 71 -0.07 2.49 8.93
CA HIS A 71 0.28 1.13 8.53
C HIS A 71 1.31 1.11 7.41
N THR A 72 1.15 1.92 6.36
CA THR A 72 2.11 1.95 5.27
C THR A 72 3.50 2.39 5.76
N THR A 73 3.57 3.42 6.61
CA THR A 73 4.84 3.88 7.20
C THR A 73 5.50 2.78 8.04
N LEU A 74 4.71 2.07 8.87
CA LEU A 74 5.20 0.97 9.69
C LEU A 74 5.81 -0.14 8.83
N TYR A 75 5.12 -0.60 7.79
CA TYR A 75 5.62 -1.69 6.94
C TYR A 75 6.83 -1.29 6.09
N ILE A 76 6.92 -0.02 5.64
CA ILE A 76 8.13 0.50 4.99
C ILE A 76 9.31 0.48 5.97
N GLY A 77 9.10 0.94 7.21
CA GLY A 77 10.11 0.91 8.26
C GLY A 77 10.56 -0.52 8.60
N LEU A 78 9.60 -1.44 8.71
CA LEU A 78 9.86 -2.86 8.97
C LEU A 78 10.65 -3.52 7.84
N GLY A 79 10.36 -3.19 6.57
CA GLY A 79 11.12 -3.67 5.43
C GLY A 79 12.60 -3.27 5.51
N ARG A 80 12.88 -2.00 5.82
CA ARG A 80 14.26 -1.51 6.03
C ARG A 80 14.93 -2.15 7.23
N PHE A 81 14.21 -2.32 8.33
CA PHE A 81 14.73 -3.02 9.50
C PHE A 81 15.17 -4.44 9.14
N ASN A 82 14.29 -5.22 8.49
CA ASN A 82 14.59 -6.59 8.07
C ASN A 82 15.81 -6.66 7.15
N GLU A 83 15.93 -5.73 6.20
CA GLU A 83 17.09 -5.62 5.31
C GLU A 83 18.39 -5.39 6.10
N ILE A 84 18.39 -4.44 7.05
CA ILE A 84 19.56 -4.10 7.87
C ILE A 84 20.03 -5.29 8.72
N VAL A 85 19.09 -6.06 9.29
CA VAL A 85 19.41 -7.16 10.19
C VAL A 85 19.61 -8.51 9.47
N GLY A 86 19.43 -8.56 8.14
CA GLY A 86 19.57 -9.78 7.34
C GLY A 86 18.44 -10.79 7.55
N LEU A 87 17.25 -10.34 7.95
CA LEU A 87 16.06 -11.18 8.00
C LEU A 87 15.44 -11.25 6.61
N ASP A 88 15.94 -12.19 5.80
CA ASP A 88 15.34 -12.46 4.50
C ASP A 88 13.92 -13.04 4.72
N PRO A 89 12.87 -12.50 4.07
CA PRO A 89 11.56 -13.11 4.17
C PRO A 89 11.57 -14.46 3.44
N ALA A 90 11.62 -15.55 4.21
CA ALA A 90 11.38 -16.90 3.70
C ALA A 90 10.07 -17.00 2.89
#